data_AF-A0AAX1QL94-F1
#
_entry.id   AF-A0AAX1QL94-F1
#
_cell.length_a   1.000
_cell.length_b   1.000
_cell.length_c   1.000
_cell.angle_alpha   90.00
_cell.angle_beta   90.00
_cell.angle_gamma   90.00
#
_symmetry.space_group_name_H-M   'P 1'
#
loop_
_entity.id
_entity.type
_entity.pdbx_description
1 polymer ?
#
loop_
_entity_poly.entity_id
_entity_poly.type
_entity_poly.pdbx_seq_one_letter_code
_entity_poly.pdbx_strand_id
1 'polypeptide(L)'
;MEKSFRLAEKAGHLLGECLGGAVVTTSYSQDHNDLIWELSGYPIYGTHGTGKVYIVFPAKTFYVRAGDVKYCPMAQDQVRLCQGSLDKPLAHPHIYSGSAHPCWSEGTRASVADFLATLIETLTLSNVTSKSVSYGRCASGLLGVGQDAICHSAMQMKRVYAAFRPLPIVKDRVKLTRYINNRWITIVSHFM
;
A
#
# COMPACT_ATOMS: atom_id res chain seq x y z
N MET A 1 -10.88 -17.21 13.04
CA MET A 1 -11.09 -15.77 12.78
C MET A 1 -10.04 -14.91 13.48
N GLU A 2 -9.79 -15.12 14.79
CA GLU A 2 -8.78 -14.36 15.55
C GLU A 2 -7.34 -14.50 15.02
N LYS A 3 -6.89 -15.72 14.66
CA LYS A 3 -5.55 -15.92 14.08
C LYS A 3 -5.35 -15.20 12.74
N SER A 4 -6.35 -15.24 11.86
CA SER A 4 -6.33 -14.52 10.57
C SER A 4 -6.26 -13.01 10.76
N PHE A 5 -7.01 -12.48 11.72
CA PHE A 5 -6.96 -11.06 12.08
C PHE A 5 -5.57 -10.66 12.60
N ARG A 6 -5.02 -11.43 13.56
CA ARG A 6 -3.66 -11.19 14.08
C ARG A 6 -2.60 -11.27 12.98
N LEU A 7 -2.77 -12.17 12.02
CA LEU A 7 -1.87 -12.28 10.88
C LEU A 7 -1.92 -11.01 9.99
N ALA A 8 -3.13 -10.50 9.72
CA ALA A 8 -3.31 -9.24 9.03
C ALA A 8 -2.73 -8.05 9.83
N GLU A 9 -2.88 -8.04 11.15
CA GLU A 9 -2.28 -7.03 12.03
C GLU A 9 -0.74 -7.04 11.93
N LYS A 10 -0.11 -8.22 11.97
CA LYS A 10 1.34 -8.33 11.79
C LYS A 10 1.81 -7.89 10.40
N ALA A 11 1.03 -8.17 9.35
CA ALA A 11 1.32 -7.65 8.02
C ALA A 11 1.21 -6.11 7.96
N GLY A 12 0.21 -5.53 8.63
CA GLY A 12 0.05 -4.07 8.79
C GLY A 12 1.21 -3.45 9.55
N HIS A 13 1.69 -4.08 10.63
CA HIS A 13 2.88 -3.63 11.35
C HIS A 13 4.14 -3.66 10.49
N LEU A 14 4.30 -4.68 9.64
CA LEU A 14 5.44 -4.75 8.71
C LEU A 14 5.38 -3.65 7.64
N LEU A 15 4.18 -3.29 7.18
CA LEU A 15 3.98 -2.10 6.34
C LEU A 15 4.41 -0.83 7.08
N GLY A 16 3.98 -0.66 8.33
CA GLY A 16 4.37 0.46 9.19
C GLY A 16 5.88 0.54 9.44
N GLU A 17 6.54 -0.59 9.67
CA GLU A 17 7.99 -0.72 9.81
C GLU A 17 8.71 -0.18 8.57
N CYS A 18 8.25 -0.55 7.37
CA CYS A 18 8.82 -0.06 6.12
C CYS A 18 8.60 1.45 5.91
N LEU A 19 7.51 2.00 6.46
CA LEU A 19 7.21 3.43 6.50
C LEU A 19 7.85 4.12 7.71
N GLY A 20 8.98 3.63 8.22
CA GLY A 20 9.74 4.31 9.28
C GLY A 20 9.10 4.22 10.66
N GLY A 21 8.36 3.14 10.92
CA GLY A 21 7.71 2.89 12.21
C GLY A 21 6.34 3.54 12.36
N ALA A 22 5.68 3.86 11.24
CA ALA A 22 4.33 4.40 11.27
C ALA A 22 3.36 3.40 11.89
N VAL A 23 2.48 3.87 12.76
CA VAL A 23 1.50 3.02 13.44
C VAL A 23 0.38 2.68 12.47
N VAL A 24 0.14 1.38 12.28
CA VAL A 24 -0.93 0.85 11.46
C VAL A 24 -1.87 0.05 12.36
N THR A 25 -3.12 0.50 12.51
CA THR A 25 -4.14 -0.24 13.25
C THR A 25 -4.97 -1.08 12.29
N THR A 26 -5.42 -2.25 12.74
CA THR A 26 -6.23 -3.16 11.93
C THR A 26 -7.63 -3.26 12.52
N SER A 27 -8.64 -3.24 11.65
CA SER A 27 -10.04 -3.48 12.03
C SER A 27 -10.77 -4.23 10.90
N TYR A 28 -11.98 -4.70 11.19
CA TYR A 28 -12.90 -5.20 10.17
C TYR A 28 -13.83 -4.07 9.70
N SER A 29 -14.33 -4.18 8.47
CA SER A 29 -15.55 -3.49 8.06
C SER A 29 -16.75 -3.93 8.91
N GLN A 30 -17.84 -3.15 8.90
CA GLN A 30 -19.04 -3.45 9.68
C GLN A 30 -19.67 -4.82 9.32
N ASP A 31 -19.57 -5.21 8.05
CA ASP A 31 -20.06 -6.50 7.53
C ASP A 31 -19.01 -7.63 7.63
N HIS A 32 -17.82 -7.33 8.18
CA HIS A 32 -16.68 -8.24 8.32
C HIS A 32 -16.16 -8.84 7.00
N ASN A 33 -16.56 -8.29 5.85
CA ASN A 33 -16.09 -8.76 4.55
C ASN A 33 -14.70 -8.23 4.20
N ASP A 34 -14.30 -7.09 4.77
CA ASP A 34 -13.03 -6.44 4.54
C ASP A 34 -12.22 -6.27 5.83
N LEU A 35 -10.90 -6.29 5.66
CA LEU A 35 -9.94 -5.76 6.62
C LEU A 35 -9.60 -4.32 6.24
N ILE A 36 -9.41 -3.50 7.27
CA ILE A 36 -9.07 -2.09 7.15
C ILE A 36 -7.78 -1.87 7.92
N TRP A 37 -6.75 -1.40 7.23
CA TRP A 37 -5.57 -0.81 7.85
C TRP A 37 -5.71 0.70 7.89
N GLU A 38 -5.63 1.29 9.08
CA GLU A 38 -5.61 2.75 9.26
C GLU A 38 -4.18 3.20 9.57
N LEU A 39 -3.70 4.14 8.77
CA LEU A 39 -2.42 4.82 8.92
C LEU A 39 -2.69 6.30 9.23
N SER A 40 -2.20 6.80 10.36
CA SER A 40 -2.33 8.21 10.74
C SER A 40 -1.08 9.03 10.40
N GLY A 41 -1.25 10.34 10.21
CA GLY A 41 -0.15 11.28 9.98
C GLY A 41 0.33 11.35 8.52
N TYR A 42 -0.40 10.74 7.58
CA TYR A 42 -0.05 10.77 6.16
C TYR A 42 -0.27 12.18 5.58
N PRO A 43 0.73 12.79 4.91
CA PRO A 43 0.56 14.10 4.27
C PRO A 43 -0.50 14.03 3.16
N ILE A 44 -1.60 14.76 3.25
CA ILE A 44 -2.67 14.67 2.26
C ILE A 44 -2.33 15.56 1.05
N TYR A 45 -2.36 14.98 -0.15
CA TYR A 45 -2.10 15.70 -1.40
C TYR A 45 -3.10 16.85 -1.59
N GLY A 46 -2.63 17.98 -2.12
CA GLY A 46 -3.44 19.19 -2.30
C GLY A 46 -3.77 19.94 -1.01
N THR A 47 -3.24 19.52 0.15
CA THR A 47 -3.44 20.21 1.43
C THR A 47 -2.10 20.42 2.14
N HIS A 48 -2.02 21.38 3.06
CA HIS A 48 -0.84 21.57 3.91
C HIS A 48 -0.77 20.60 5.10
N GLY A 49 -1.88 19.92 5.42
CA GLY A 49 -2.01 19.07 6.60
C GLY A 49 -1.65 17.60 6.40
N THR A 50 -1.70 16.86 7.49
CA THR A 50 -1.67 15.40 7.55
C THR A 50 -3.06 14.85 7.88
N GLY A 51 -3.30 13.58 7.60
CA GLY A 51 -4.56 12.93 7.86
C GLY A 51 -4.42 11.41 7.95
N LYS A 52 -5.57 10.76 8.00
CA LYS A 52 -5.66 9.29 8.00
C LYS A 52 -5.74 8.77 6.57
N VAL A 53 -5.04 7.67 6.32
CA VAL A 53 -5.18 6.86 5.11
C VAL A 53 -5.68 5.48 5.52
N TYR A 54 -6.65 4.98 4.76
CA TYR A 54 -7.23 3.67 4.96
C TYR A 54 -6.86 2.77 3.79
N ILE A 55 -6.44 1.55 4.08
CA ILE A 55 -6.19 0.50 3.09
C ILE A 55 -7.22 -0.58 3.36
N VAL A 56 -8.17 -0.74 2.44
CA VAL A 56 -9.30 -1.67 2.57
C VAL A 56 -9.11 -2.81 1.58
N PHE A 57 -9.17 -4.04 2.04
CA PHE A 57 -9.01 -5.24 1.22
C PHE A 57 -9.77 -6.43 1.83
N PRO A 58 -10.11 -7.46 1.05
CA PRO A 58 -10.94 -8.57 1.53
C PRO A 58 -10.39 -9.26 2.79
N ALA A 59 -11.28 -9.60 3.73
CA ALA A 59 -10.91 -10.31 4.96
C ALA A 59 -10.30 -11.70 4.70
N LYS A 60 -10.60 -12.30 3.55
CA LYS A 60 -10.03 -13.58 3.10
C LYS A 60 -8.55 -13.53 2.67
N THR A 61 -7.94 -12.34 2.62
CA THR A 61 -6.57 -12.16 2.11
C THR A 61 -5.53 -12.89 2.94
N PHE A 62 -5.67 -12.85 4.27
CA PHE A 62 -4.79 -13.54 5.20
C PHE A 62 -5.62 -14.57 5.95
N TYR A 63 -5.24 -15.85 5.87
CA TYR A 63 -5.96 -16.88 6.62
C TYR A 63 -5.05 -17.99 7.09
N VAL A 64 -5.38 -18.54 8.26
CA VAL A 64 -4.75 -19.74 8.82
C VAL A 64 -5.71 -20.91 8.64
N ARG A 65 -5.26 -21.96 7.96
CA ARG A 65 -6.05 -23.20 7.76
C ARG A 65 -5.19 -24.40 8.07
N ALA A 66 -5.64 -25.23 9.03
CA ALA A 66 -4.94 -26.44 9.47
C ALA A 66 -3.47 -26.19 9.90
N GLY A 67 -3.19 -25.05 10.55
CA GLY A 67 -1.83 -24.68 10.98
C GLY A 67 -1.01 -23.94 9.91
N ASP A 68 -1.45 -23.97 8.64
CA ASP A 68 -0.76 -23.24 7.58
C ASP A 68 -1.25 -21.80 7.46
N VAL A 69 -0.30 -20.87 7.39
CA VAL A 69 -0.56 -19.52 6.90
C VAL A 69 -0.69 -19.53 5.39
N LYS A 70 -1.80 -18.99 4.88
CA LYS A 70 -2.06 -18.82 3.46
C LYS A 70 -2.34 -17.35 3.13
N TYR A 71 -2.03 -16.99 1.90
CA TYR A 71 -2.30 -15.69 1.31
C TYR A 71 -3.16 -15.89 0.07
N CYS A 72 -4.28 -15.16 -0.01
CA CYS A 72 -5.13 -15.14 -1.19
C CYS A 72 -4.64 -14.04 -2.14
N PRO A 73 -4.21 -14.37 -3.37
CA PRO A 73 -3.84 -13.36 -4.35
C PRO A 73 -5.01 -12.39 -4.61
N MET A 74 -4.68 -11.12 -4.77
CA MET A 74 -5.67 -10.06 -4.99
C MET A 74 -5.41 -9.31 -6.28
N ALA A 75 -6.50 -8.96 -6.95
CA ALA A 75 -6.50 -7.98 -8.02
C ALA A 75 -6.53 -6.55 -7.44
N GLN A 76 -6.15 -5.56 -8.26
CA GLN A 76 -6.03 -4.16 -7.84
C GLN A 76 -7.37 -3.53 -7.45
N ASP A 77 -8.42 -3.86 -8.19
CA ASP A 77 -9.79 -3.39 -7.97
C ASP A 77 -10.39 -3.87 -6.63
N GLN A 78 -9.81 -4.91 -6.02
CA GLN A 78 -10.19 -5.40 -4.71
C GLN A 78 -9.55 -4.59 -3.56
N VAL A 79 -8.63 -3.67 -3.84
CA VAL A 79 -7.93 -2.90 -2.81
C VAL A 79 -8.20 -1.41 -2.97
N ARG A 80 -8.82 -0.84 -1.95
CA ARG A 80 -9.18 0.58 -1.92
C ARG A 80 -8.24 1.35 -0.99
N LEU A 81 -7.72 2.45 -1.50
CA LEU A 81 -6.98 3.44 -0.70
C LEU A 81 -7.89 4.65 -0.51
N CYS A 82 -8.18 4.98 0.74
CA CYS A 82 -9.07 6.08 1.10
C CYS A 82 -8.34 7.08 2.00
N GLN A 83 -8.84 8.32 2.09
CA GLN A 83 -8.28 9.37 2.95
C GLN A 83 -9.35 10.07 3.79
N GLY A 84 -9.09 10.26 5.08
CA GLY A 84 -10.00 10.94 6.01
C GLY A 84 -11.27 10.15 6.37
N SER A 85 -11.90 9.49 5.40
CA SER A 85 -13.02 8.56 5.56
C SER A 85 -12.92 7.39 4.56
N LEU A 86 -13.68 6.32 4.79
CA LEU A 86 -13.69 5.13 3.93
C LEU A 86 -14.34 5.36 2.54
N ASP A 87 -15.12 6.43 2.40
CA ASP A 87 -15.84 6.76 1.15
C ASP A 87 -15.08 7.73 0.26
N LYS A 88 -13.97 8.30 0.75
CA LYS A 88 -13.19 9.29 0.03
C LYS A 88 -11.91 8.65 -0.52
N PRO A 89 -11.78 8.45 -1.84
CA PRO A 89 -10.57 7.92 -2.44
C PRO A 89 -9.34 8.73 -2.05
N LEU A 90 -8.21 8.05 -1.85
CA LEU A 90 -6.92 8.68 -1.61
C LEU A 90 -6.57 9.58 -2.79
N ALA A 91 -6.39 10.86 -2.52
CA ALA A 91 -5.93 11.82 -3.51
C ALA A 91 -4.48 11.50 -3.85
N HIS A 92 -4.24 11.16 -5.11
CA HIS A 92 -2.94 10.73 -5.59
C HIS A 92 -2.42 11.72 -6.65
N PRO A 93 -1.17 12.20 -6.55
CA PRO A 93 -0.63 13.27 -7.41
C PRO A 93 -0.49 12.95 -8.90
N HIS A 94 -0.84 11.73 -9.34
CA HIS A 94 -0.70 11.29 -10.73
C HIS A 94 -1.96 10.63 -11.32
N ILE A 95 -3.09 10.65 -10.61
CA ILE A 95 -4.37 10.11 -11.09
C ILE A 95 -5.23 11.30 -11.51
N TYR A 96 -5.40 11.52 -12.81
CA TYR A 96 -6.07 12.70 -13.36
C TYR A 96 -7.51 12.44 -13.87
N SER A 97 -7.99 11.19 -13.89
CA SER A 97 -9.38 10.88 -14.23
C SER A 97 -9.85 9.56 -13.63
N GLY A 98 -11.13 9.52 -13.23
CA GLY A 98 -12.00 8.37 -12.92
C GLY A 98 -11.33 7.05 -12.55
N SER A 99 -11.46 6.63 -11.28
CA SER A 99 -11.18 5.27 -10.77
C SER A 99 -9.81 4.66 -11.05
N ALA A 100 -8.88 5.36 -11.70
CA ALA A 100 -7.58 4.81 -12.07
C ALA A 100 -6.71 4.65 -10.82
N HIS A 101 -6.78 3.49 -10.17
CA HIS A 101 -5.96 3.14 -9.02
C HIS A 101 -4.47 3.30 -9.35
N PRO A 102 -3.63 3.71 -8.38
CA PRO A 102 -2.20 3.90 -8.60
C PRO A 102 -1.59 2.62 -9.16
N CYS A 103 -0.85 2.76 -10.25
CA CYS A 103 -0.12 1.77 -11.04
C CYS A 103 0.18 0.43 -10.32
N TRP A 104 -0.79 -0.47 -10.22
CA TRP A 104 -0.49 -1.87 -10.03
C TRP A 104 -0.38 -2.42 -11.46
N SER A 105 0.80 -2.88 -11.87
CA SER A 105 0.92 -3.59 -13.14
C SER A 105 -0.17 -4.66 -13.23
N GLU A 106 -0.73 -4.86 -14.42
CA GLU A 106 -1.73 -5.90 -14.68
C GLU A 106 -1.29 -7.22 -14.04
N GLY A 107 -2.17 -7.81 -13.23
CA GLY A 107 -1.92 -9.09 -12.58
C GLY A 107 -2.29 -9.13 -11.09
N THR A 108 -2.58 -10.34 -10.63
CA THR A 108 -2.81 -10.65 -9.22
C THR A 108 -1.51 -10.51 -8.43
N ARG A 109 -1.58 -9.89 -7.24
CA ARG A 109 -0.46 -9.92 -6.30
C ARG A 109 -0.31 -11.33 -5.77
N ALA A 110 0.75 -12.02 -6.17
CA ALA A 110 0.87 -13.46 -5.96
C ALA A 110 1.39 -13.83 -4.55
N SER A 111 1.93 -12.86 -3.81
CA SER A 111 2.51 -13.08 -2.49
C SER A 111 2.31 -11.87 -1.55
N VAL A 112 2.44 -12.12 -0.25
CA VAL A 112 2.42 -11.07 0.78
C VAL A 112 3.49 -10.02 0.54
N ALA A 113 4.70 -10.45 0.16
CA ALA A 113 5.80 -9.54 -0.12
C ALA A 113 5.54 -8.66 -1.34
N ASP A 114 4.92 -9.22 -2.37
CA ASP A 114 4.52 -8.46 -3.56
C ASP A 114 3.43 -7.42 -3.21
N PHE A 115 2.40 -7.84 -2.48
CA PHE A 115 1.30 -6.98 -2.03
C PHE A 115 1.77 -5.83 -1.13
N LEU A 116 2.49 -6.13 -0.04
CA LEU A 116 2.95 -5.11 0.90
C LEU A 116 3.89 -4.11 0.23
N ALA A 117 4.82 -4.57 -0.59
CA ALA A 117 5.71 -3.67 -1.29
C ALA A 117 4.97 -2.78 -2.30
N THR A 118 3.97 -3.31 -3.00
CA THR A 118 3.14 -2.49 -3.90
C THR A 118 2.43 -1.37 -3.13
N LEU A 119 1.87 -1.66 -1.95
CA LEU A 119 1.26 -0.66 -1.08
C LEU A 119 2.28 0.38 -0.60
N ILE A 120 3.46 -0.06 -0.17
CA ILE A 120 4.53 0.82 0.31
C ILE A 120 5.01 1.74 -0.82
N GLU A 121 5.23 1.21 -2.02
CA GLU A 121 5.65 2.01 -3.17
C GLU A 121 4.56 3.01 -3.59
N THR A 122 3.30 2.63 -3.48
CA THR A 122 2.16 3.52 -3.72
C THR A 122 2.12 4.65 -2.70
N LEU A 123 2.17 4.33 -1.41
CA LEU A 123 2.13 5.31 -0.31
C LEU A 123 3.35 6.24 -0.31
N THR A 124 4.50 5.75 -0.77
CA THR A 124 5.72 6.57 -0.86
C THR A 124 5.94 7.21 -2.23
N LEU A 125 5.09 6.91 -3.20
CA LEU A 125 5.18 7.35 -4.59
C LEU A 125 6.47 6.89 -5.30
N SER A 126 7.16 5.88 -4.78
CA SER A 126 8.40 5.38 -5.38
C SER A 126 8.17 4.61 -6.69
N ASN A 127 6.92 4.21 -6.97
CA ASN A 127 6.52 3.63 -8.26
C ASN A 127 6.29 4.67 -9.37
N VAL A 128 6.29 5.98 -9.05
CA VAL A 128 6.13 7.05 -10.04
C VAL A 128 7.49 7.48 -10.56
N THR A 129 7.80 7.10 -11.78
CA THR A 129 9.09 7.33 -12.42
C THR A 129 8.86 7.75 -13.87
N SER A 130 9.86 8.39 -14.48
CA SER A 130 9.82 8.67 -15.92
C SER A 130 9.54 7.41 -16.73
N LYS A 131 10.06 6.26 -16.29
CA LYS A 131 9.82 4.95 -16.89
C LYS A 131 8.36 4.50 -16.74
N SER A 132 7.77 4.57 -15.55
CA SER A 132 6.39 4.10 -15.37
C SER A 132 5.39 4.98 -16.12
N VAL A 133 5.68 6.27 -16.28
CA VAL A 133 4.90 7.19 -17.09
C VAL A 133 5.10 6.94 -18.59
N SER A 134 6.35 6.86 -19.08
CA SER A 134 6.62 6.76 -20.52
C SER A 134 6.19 5.44 -21.15
N TYR A 135 6.28 4.33 -20.39
CA TYR A 135 5.85 3.01 -20.87
C TYR A 135 4.36 2.74 -20.61
N GLY A 136 3.55 3.76 -20.34
CA GLY A 136 2.09 3.64 -20.18
C GLY A 136 1.65 2.86 -18.93
N ARG A 137 2.57 2.53 -18.02
CA ARG A 137 2.25 1.82 -16.77
C ARG A 137 1.57 2.73 -15.74
N CYS A 138 1.43 4.02 -16.06
CA CYS A 138 0.71 5.02 -15.30
C CYS A 138 -0.34 5.70 -16.16
N ALA A 139 -1.54 5.91 -15.59
CA ALA A 139 -2.63 6.61 -16.26
C ALA A 139 -2.21 8.02 -16.75
N SER A 140 -1.31 8.71 -16.04
CA SER A 140 -0.79 10.02 -16.47
C SER A 140 -0.01 9.97 -17.80
N GLY A 141 0.64 8.85 -18.10
CA GLY A 141 1.31 8.61 -19.37
C GLY A 141 0.31 8.52 -20.52
N LEU A 142 -0.77 7.76 -20.32
CA LEU A 142 -1.86 7.62 -21.29
C LEU A 142 -2.58 8.95 -21.54
N LEU A 143 -2.70 9.80 -20.51
CA LEU A 143 -3.39 11.08 -20.57
C LEU A 143 -2.50 12.25 -21.05
N GLY A 144 -1.23 12.00 -21.38
CA GLY A 144 -0.31 13.04 -21.86
C GLY A 144 0.15 14.06 -20.80
N VAL A 145 -0.16 13.83 -19.51
CA VAL A 145 0.19 14.70 -18.37
C VAL A 145 1.34 14.12 -17.54
N GLY A 146 2.18 13.33 -18.19
CA GLY A 146 3.22 12.54 -17.55
C GLY A 146 4.28 13.34 -16.80
N GLN A 147 4.70 14.48 -17.35
CA GLN A 147 5.73 15.31 -16.74
C GLN A 147 5.24 16.00 -15.45
N ASP A 148 4.01 16.51 -15.47
CA ASP A 148 3.36 17.10 -14.30
C ASP A 148 3.16 16.06 -13.19
N ALA A 149 2.74 14.85 -13.58
CA ALA A 149 2.60 13.73 -12.67
C ALA A 149 3.92 13.40 -11.94
N ILE A 150 5.06 13.42 -12.64
CA ILE A 150 6.39 13.21 -12.06
C ILE A 150 6.73 14.34 -11.08
N CYS A 151 6.49 15.59 -11.48
CA CYS A 151 6.76 16.77 -10.65
C CYS A 151 5.95 16.74 -9.34
N HIS A 152 4.64 16.58 -9.44
CA HIS A 152 3.73 16.52 -8.30
C HIS A 152 4.02 15.32 -7.40
N SER A 153 4.33 14.16 -7.99
CA SER A 153 4.69 12.97 -7.22
C SER A 153 6.01 13.16 -6.47
N ALA A 154 7.01 13.82 -7.07
CA ALA A 154 8.27 14.13 -6.39
C ALA A 154 8.07 15.12 -5.23
N MET A 155 7.21 16.14 -5.40
CA MET A 155 6.87 17.08 -4.32
C MET A 155 6.17 16.37 -3.15
N GLN A 156 5.19 15.53 -3.46
CA GLN A 156 4.46 14.78 -2.45
C GLN A 156 5.34 13.70 -1.79
N MET A 157 6.23 13.04 -2.54
CA MET A 157 7.20 12.08 -2.01
C MET A 157 8.10 12.75 -0.95
N LYS A 158 8.60 13.97 -1.20
CA LYS A 158 9.38 14.72 -0.20
C LYS A 158 8.60 14.90 1.11
N ARG A 159 7.30 15.20 1.04
CA ARG A 159 6.43 15.33 2.23
C ARG A 159 6.26 14.01 2.96
N VAL A 160 6.02 12.91 2.23
CA VAL A 160 5.89 11.56 2.83
C VAL A 160 7.19 11.17 3.53
N TYR A 161 8.35 11.40 2.89
CA TYR A 161 9.65 11.09 3.48
C TYR A 161 9.98 11.97 4.70
N ALA A 162 9.52 13.22 4.73
CA ALA A 162 9.66 14.08 5.90
C ALA A 162 8.79 13.61 7.07
N ALA A 163 7.55 13.19 6.80
CA ALA A 163 6.58 12.78 7.81
C ALA A 163 6.90 11.40 8.42
N PHE A 164 7.26 10.42 7.57
CA PHE A 164 7.38 9.04 7.99
C PHE A 164 8.81 8.51 8.02
N ARG A 165 9.74 9.14 7.31
CA ARG A 165 11.12 8.64 7.15
C ARG A 165 11.17 7.14 6.76
N PRO A 166 10.54 6.74 5.64
CA PRO A 166 10.54 5.34 5.20
C PRO A 166 11.94 4.77 5.07
N LEU A 167 12.08 3.45 5.22
CA LEU A 167 13.36 2.78 5.08
C LEU A 167 13.97 3.05 3.69
N PRO A 168 15.29 3.27 3.57
CA PRO A 168 15.92 3.55 2.26
C PRO A 168 15.66 2.48 1.19
N ILE A 169 15.47 1.23 1.63
CA ILE A 169 15.17 0.08 0.76
C ILE A 169 13.86 0.23 -0.03
N VAL A 170 12.94 1.10 0.38
CA VAL A 170 11.65 1.33 -0.29
C VAL A 170 11.82 1.83 -1.74
N LYS A 171 12.98 2.40 -2.08
CA LYS A 171 13.29 2.84 -3.44
C LYS A 171 13.74 1.71 -4.38
N ASP A 172 13.93 0.50 -3.87
CA ASP A 172 14.42 -0.66 -4.60
C ASP A 172 13.47 -1.85 -4.40
N ARG A 173 12.61 -2.10 -5.40
CA ARG A 173 11.58 -3.16 -5.37
C ARG A 173 12.14 -4.51 -4.95
N VAL A 174 13.31 -4.88 -5.46
CA VAL A 174 13.92 -6.21 -5.22
C VAL A 174 14.36 -6.32 -3.77
N LYS A 175 15.05 -5.29 -3.26
CA LYS A 175 15.47 -5.26 -1.84
C LYS A 175 14.28 -5.19 -0.91
N LEU A 176 13.26 -4.38 -1.24
CA LEU A 176 12.04 -4.26 -0.45
C LEU A 176 11.29 -5.60 -0.35
N THR A 177 11.08 -6.29 -1.48
CA THR A 177 10.44 -7.62 -1.50
C THR A 177 11.20 -8.61 -0.64
N ARG A 178 12.54 -8.66 -0.81
CA ARG A 178 13.40 -9.59 -0.04
C ARG A 178 13.30 -9.32 1.45
N TYR A 179 13.38 -8.06 1.85
CA TYR A 179 13.25 -7.65 3.24
C TYR A 179 11.89 -8.06 3.81
N ILE A 180 10.79 -7.72 3.12
CA ILE A 180 9.44 -8.09 3.57
C ILE A 180 9.29 -9.61 3.65
N ASN A 181 9.79 -10.35 2.67
CA ASN A 181 9.70 -11.82 2.68
C ASN A 181 10.43 -12.43 3.87
N ASN A 182 11.64 -11.96 4.18
CA ASN A 182 12.41 -12.43 5.34
C ASN A 182 11.67 -12.14 6.65
N ARG A 183 11.13 -10.92 6.81
CA ARG A 183 10.35 -10.54 8.00
C ARG A 183 9.06 -11.35 8.09
N TRP A 184 8.41 -11.60 6.96
CA TRP A 184 7.18 -12.37 6.88
C TRP A 184 7.39 -13.82 7.32
N ILE A 185 8.48 -14.46 6.90
CA ILE A 185 8.83 -15.83 7.33
C ILE A 185 8.96 -15.89 8.86
N THR A 186 9.64 -14.93 9.47
CA THR A 186 9.76 -14.83 10.94
C THR A 186 8.42 -14.57 11.63
N ILE A 187 7.52 -13.79 11.02
CA ILE A 187 6.17 -13.58 11.56
C ILE A 187 5.40 -14.89 11.53
N VAL A 188 5.39 -15.57 10.39
CA VAL A 188 4.62 -16.80 10.15
C VAL A 188 5.09 -17.94 11.06
N SER A 189 6.38 -18.04 11.37
CA SER A 189 6.88 -19.06 12.30
C SER A 189 6.31 -18.96 13.72
N HIS A 190 5.70 -17.83 14.10
CA HIS A 190 4.99 -17.70 15.38
C HIS A 190 3.51 -18.12 15.32
N PHE A 191 2.99 -18.45 14.14
CA PHE A 191 1.60 -18.90 13.92
C PHE A 191 1.49 -20.39 13.60
N MET A 192 2.60 -21.02 13.20
CA MET A 192 2.77 -22.46 13.02
C MET A 192 3.08 -23.11 14.36
#